data_AF-A0A822FJE6-F1
#
_entry.id   AF-A0A822FJE6-F1
#
_cell.length_a   1.000
_cell.length_b   1.000
_cell.length_c   1.000
_cell.angle_alpha   90.00
_cell.angle_beta   90.00
_cell.angle_gamma   90.00
#
_symmetry.space_group_name_H-M   'P 1'
#
loop_
_entity.id
_entity.type
_entity.pdbx_description
1 polymer ?
#
loop_
_entity_poly.entity_id
_entity_poly.type
_entity_poly.pdbx_seq_one_letter_code
_entity_poly.pdbx_strand_id
1 'polypeptide(L)'
;QGIILGAYFWGYIITQIPAGYLAGQFGPRFLFGGAMRVSSVVTTFMPKIASVHWILFCIFRLLVGLAHGTIGSCMTVIMAHWVPTHERGKLMGFMNADNFFYF
;
A
#
# COMPACT_ATOMS: atom_id res chain seq x y z
N GLN A 1 7.20 12.16 17.07
CA GLN A 1 6.37 11.17 16.33
C GLN A 1 6.22 11.48 14.84
N GLY A 2 6.26 12.75 14.39
CA GLY A 2 6.04 13.11 12.98
C GLY A 2 7.00 12.48 11.97
N ILE A 3 8.26 12.22 12.32
CA ILE A 3 9.24 11.58 11.41
C ILE A 3 8.83 10.15 11.05
N ILE A 4 8.28 9.40 12.02
CA ILE A 4 7.84 8.01 11.84
C ILE A 4 6.60 7.94 10.95
N LEU A 5 5.65 8.87 11.16
CA LEU A 5 4.46 9.02 10.31
C LEU A 5 4.84 9.50 8.90
N GLY A 6 5.75 10.47 8.79
CA GLY A 6 6.27 10.97 7.53
C GLY A 6 7.01 9.92 6.73
N ALA A 7 7.79 9.05 7.38
CA ALA A 7 8.49 7.94 6.75
C ALA A 7 7.50 6.96 6.07
N TYR A 8 6.37 6.66 6.71
CA TYR A 8 5.30 5.87 6.09
C TYR A 8 4.72 6.57 4.85
N PHE A 9 4.41 7.87 4.95
CA PHE A 9 3.87 8.64 3.82
C PHE A 9 4.84 8.77 2.64
N TRP A 10 6.12 9.00 2.90
CA TRP A 10 7.15 9.05 1.86
C TRP A 10 7.27 7.72 1.12
N GLY A 11 7.25 6.60 1.85
CA GLY A 11 7.21 5.28 1.23
C GLY A 11 5.95 5.08 0.38
N TYR A 12 4.80 5.50 0.89
CA TYR A 12 3.53 5.39 0.15
C TYR A 12 3.55 6.17 -1.17
N ILE A 13 3.97 7.44 -1.15
CA ILE A 13 3.98 8.32 -2.33
C ILE A 13 4.97 7.83 -3.39
N ILE A 14 6.19 7.47 -2.97
CA ILE A 14 7.25 7.03 -3.90
C ILE A 14 6.82 5.75 -4.64
N THR A 15 6.06 4.88 -3.99
CA THR A 15 5.73 3.57 -4.57
C THR A 15 4.48 3.59 -5.44
N GLN A 16 3.56 4.53 -5.22
CA GLN A 16 2.32 4.62 -6.01
C GLN A 16 2.59 4.75 -7.51
N ILE A 17 3.56 5.58 -7.90
CA ILE A 17 3.92 5.84 -9.30
C ILE A 17 4.51 4.58 -9.99
N PRO A 18 5.60 3.96 -9.49
CA PRO A 18 6.18 2.77 -10.10
C PRO A 18 5.29 1.54 -9.96
N ALA A 19 4.50 1.42 -8.88
CA ALA A 19 3.55 0.31 -8.73
C ALA A 19 2.47 0.33 -9.80
N GLY A 20 1.96 1.51 -10.18
CA GLY A 20 1.01 1.64 -11.29
C GLY A 20 1.58 1.16 -12.62
N TYR A 21 2.84 1.49 -12.91
CA TYR A 21 3.54 1.02 -14.12
C TYR A 21 3.79 -0.49 -14.10
N LEU A 22 4.32 -1.00 -12.98
CA LEU A 22 4.59 -2.43 -12.80
C LEU A 22 3.30 -3.27 -12.85
N ALA A 23 2.19 -2.75 -12.32
CA ALA A 23 0.88 -3.41 -12.37
C ALA A 23 0.40 -3.64 -13.81
N GLY A 24 0.70 -2.72 -14.73
CA GLY A 24 0.40 -2.89 -16.16
C GLY A 24 1.28 -3.93 -16.86
N GLN A 25 2.53 -4.09 -16.41
CA GLN A 25 3.52 -4.99 -17.03
C GLN A 25 3.48 -6.42 -16.49
N PHE A 26 3.50 -6.62 -15.17
CA PHE A 26 3.64 -7.94 -14.53
C PHE A 26 2.31 -8.59 -14.16
N GLY A 27 1.20 -7.90 -14.41
CA GLY A 27 -0.12 -8.32 -13.98
C GLY A 27 -0.35 -7.98 -12.49
N PRO A 28 -1.45 -7.27 -12.17
CA PRO A 28 -1.63 -6.71 -10.83
C PRO A 28 -1.83 -7.78 -9.74
N ARG A 29 -2.19 -9.01 -10.13
CA ARG A 29 -2.46 -10.15 -9.22
C ARG A 29 -1.22 -10.61 -8.47
N PHE A 30 -0.10 -10.75 -9.19
CA PHE A 30 1.17 -11.22 -8.62
C PHE A 30 1.83 -10.13 -7.77
N LEU A 31 1.76 -8.88 -8.24
CA LEU A 31 2.26 -7.73 -7.48
C LEU A 31 1.50 -7.51 -6.18
N PHE A 32 0.17 -7.61 -6.22
CA PHE A 32 -0.67 -7.53 -5.04
C PHE A 32 -0.32 -8.63 -4.03
N GLY A 33 -0.25 -9.90 -4.46
CA GLY A 33 0.10 -11.01 -3.59
C GLY A 33 1.55 -10.96 -3.06
N GLY A 34 2.49 -10.42 -3.84
CA GLY A 34 3.86 -10.16 -3.41
C GLY A 34 3.92 -9.09 -2.32
N ALA A 35 3.31 -7.92 -2.57
CA ALA A 35 3.26 -6.81 -1.63
C ALA A 35 2.55 -7.19 -0.31
N MET A 36 1.46 -7.96 -0.39
CA MET A 36 0.73 -8.46 0.78
C MET A 36 1.59 -9.37 1.66
N ARG A 37 2.35 -10.28 1.06
CA ARG A 37 3.28 -11.16 1.77
C ARG A 37 4.39 -10.36 2.46
N VAL A 38 5.00 -9.42 1.74
CA VAL A 38 6.04 -8.55 2.31
C VAL A 38 5.49 -7.73 3.47
N SER A 39 4.33 -7.09 3.30
CA SER A 39 3.69 -6.29 4.37
C SER A 39 3.39 -7.13 5.62
N SER A 40 2.87 -8.35 5.44
CA SER A 40 2.54 -9.25 6.56
C SER A 40 3.77 -9.67 7.35
N VAL A 41 4.86 -10.02 6.66
CA VAL A 41 6.13 -10.38 7.28
C VAL A 41 6.69 -9.19 8.06
N VAL A 42 6.80 -8.03 7.40
CA VAL A 42 7.36 -6.80 8.02
C VAL A 42 6.54 -6.38 9.24
N THR A 43 5.21 -6.43 9.17
CA THR A 43 4.32 -6.08 10.29
C THR A 43 4.46 -7.03 11.47
N THR A 44 4.64 -8.33 11.21
CA THR A 44 4.85 -9.33 12.27
C THR A 44 6.18 -9.12 13.03
N PHE A 45 7.21 -8.63 12.33
CA PHE A 45 8.50 -8.31 12.94
C PHE A 45 8.55 -6.93 13.61
N MET A 46 7.64 -6.02 13.24
CA MET A 46 7.58 -4.65 13.75
C MET A 46 7.53 -4.53 15.29
N PRO A 47 6.73 -5.32 16.07
CA PRO A 47 6.72 -5.23 17.53
C PRO A 47 8.06 -5.65 18.17
N LYS A 48 8.79 -6.59 17.56
CA LYS A 48 10.10 -7.03 18.07
C LYS A 48 11.18 -5.96 17.87
N ILE A 49 11.06 -5.16 16.82
CA ILE A 49 12.04 -4.12 16.46
C ILE A 49 11.78 -2.82 17.22
N ALA A 50 10.52 -2.56 17.58
CA ALA A 50 10.11 -1.38 18.32
C ALA A 50 10.84 -1.23 19.68
N SER A 51 11.22 -2.33 20.33
CA SER A 51 11.94 -2.33 21.60
C SER A 51 13.46 -2.26 21.46
N VAL A 52 14.01 -2.45 20.25
CA VAL A 52 15.47 -2.58 20.04
C VAL A 52 16.08 -1.30 19.46
N HIS A 53 15.54 -0.76 18.36
CA HIS A 53 16.13 0.39 17.69
C HIS A 53 15.10 1.22 16.90
N TRP A 54 15.03 2.53 17.22
CA TRP A 54 14.09 3.46 16.59
C TRP A 54 14.35 3.69 15.08
N ILE A 55 15.62 3.63 14.64
CA ILE A 55 16.00 3.78 13.22
C ILE A 55 15.50 2.58 12.41
N LEU A 56 15.69 1.37 12.93
CA LEU A 56 15.27 0.13 12.28
C LEU A 56 13.74 0.08 12.19
N PHE A 57 13.04 0.54 13.22
CA PHE A 57 11.60 0.73 13.21
C PHE A 57 11.14 1.71 12.11
N CYS A 58 11.88 2.80 11.88
CA CYS A 58 11.60 3.77 10.83
C CYS A 58 11.73 3.15 9.42
N ILE A 59 12.76 2.32 9.21
CA ILE A 59 12.96 1.58 7.94
C ILE A 59 11.83 0.58 7.71
N PHE A 60 11.41 -0.15 8.74
CA PHE A 60 10.27 -1.07 8.64
C PHE A 60 8.97 -0.32 8.32
N ARG A 61 8.77 0.87 8.90
CA ARG A 61 7.64 1.75 8.57
C ARG A 61 7.66 2.23 7.11
N LEU A 62 8.83 2.57 6.59
CA LEU A 62 9.00 2.85 5.16
C LEU A 62 8.60 1.64 4.32
N LEU A 63 9.11 0.45 4.63
CA LEU A 63 8.79 -0.79 3.89
C LEU A 63 7.29 -1.11 3.89
N VAL A 64 6.60 -0.97 5.02
CA VAL A 64 5.14 -1.13 5.08
C VAL A 64 4.44 -0.07 4.24
N GLY A 65 4.90 1.19 4.29
CA GLY A 65 4.39 2.26 3.44
C GLY A 65 4.54 1.97 1.94
N LEU A 66 5.69 1.44 1.52
CA LEU A 66 5.94 1.04 0.14
C LEU A 66 4.98 -0.09 -0.30
N ALA A 67 4.81 -1.10 0.55
CA ALA A 67 3.93 -2.24 0.27
C ALA A 67 2.45 -1.80 0.19
N HIS A 68 1.98 -0.96 1.11
CA HIS A 68 0.62 -0.42 1.08
C HIS A 68 0.37 0.51 -0.12
N GLY A 69 1.36 1.32 -0.52
CA GLY A 69 1.27 2.13 -1.74
C GLY A 69 1.04 1.26 -2.97
N THR A 70 1.78 0.15 -3.05
CA THR A 70 1.65 -0.83 -4.14
C THR A 70 0.27 -1.51 -4.15
N ILE A 71 -0.23 -1.90 -2.98
CA ILE A 71 -1.55 -2.54 -2.81
C ILE A 71 -2.66 -1.60 -3.26
N GLY A 72 -2.61 -0.31 -2.86
CA GLY A 72 -3.59 0.70 -3.26
C GLY A 72 -3.64 0.91 -4.78
N SER A 73 -2.48 1.07 -5.43
CA SER A 73 -2.42 1.22 -6.89
C SER A 73 -2.88 -0.06 -7.61
N CYS A 74 -2.45 -1.25 -7.15
CA CYS A 74 -2.88 -2.51 -7.77
C CYS A 74 -4.39 -2.72 -7.65
N MET A 75 -4.98 -2.40 -6.50
CA MET A 75 -6.43 -2.55 -6.28
C MET A 75 -7.22 -1.70 -7.27
N THR A 76 -6.85 -0.43 -7.44
CA THR A 76 -7.54 0.47 -8.39
C THR A 76 -7.41 0.00 -9.84
N VAL A 77 -6.26 -0.59 -10.23
CA VAL A 77 -6.04 -1.20 -11.56
C VAL A 77 -6.85 -2.48 -11.75
N ILE A 78 -6.93 -3.35 -10.73
CA ILE A 78 -7.75 -4.57 -10.78
C ILE A 78 -9.22 -4.19 -10.96
N MET A 79 -9.74 -3.28 -10.14
CA MET A 79 -11.12 -2.82 -10.27
C MET A 79 -11.38 -2.15 -11.62
N ALA A 80 -10.44 -1.37 -12.13
CA ALA A 80 -10.54 -0.78 -13.46
C ALA A 80 -10.72 -1.81 -14.59
N HIS A 81 -10.18 -3.02 -14.41
CA HIS A 81 -10.23 -4.09 -15.40
C HIS A 81 -11.45 -5.00 -15.24
N TRP A 82 -11.96 -5.16 -14.01
CA TRP A 82 -13.10 -6.02 -13.70
C TRP A 82 -14.45 -5.29 -13.75
N VAL A 83 -14.47 -3.96 -13.56
CA VAL A 83 -15.71 -3.19 -13.43
C VAL A 83 -16.04 -2.50 -14.75
N PRO A 84 -17.26 -2.69 -15.29
CA PRO A 84 -17.69 -2.01 -16.51
C PRO A 84 -17.73 -0.48 -16.29
N THR A 85 -17.36 0.29 -17.33
CA THR A 85 -17.10 1.73 -17.26
C THR A 85 -18.23 2.57 -16.67
N HIS A 86 -19.49 2.12 -16.76
CA HIS A 86 -20.66 2.81 -16.23
C HIS A 86 -20.83 2.70 -14.69
N GLU A 87 -20.25 1.68 -14.04
CA GLU A 87 -20.35 1.50 -12.58
C GLU A 87 -19.07 1.88 -11.82
N ARG A 88 -17.98 2.14 -12.56
CA ARG A 88 -16.67 2.44 -12.01
C ARG A 88 -16.67 3.63 -11.05
N GLY A 89 -17.51 4.65 -11.30
CA GLY A 89 -17.66 5.81 -10.42
C GLY A 89 -18.25 5.47 -9.05
N LYS A 90 -19.22 4.54 -9.00
CA LYS A 90 -19.84 4.10 -7.73
C LYS A 90 -18.87 3.27 -6.88
N LEU A 91 -18.10 2.38 -7.53
CA LEU A 91 -17.10 1.55 -6.85
C LEU A 91 -15.92 2.37 -6.33
N MET A 92 -15.41 3.33 -7.12
CA MET A 92 -14.40 4.28 -6.64
C MET A 92 -14.96 5.13 -5.49
N GLY A 93 -16.24 5.50 -5.52
CA GLY A 93 -16.92 6.18 -4.41
C GLY A 93 -16.94 5.35 -3.13
N PHE A 94 -17.28 4.06 -3.23
CA PHE A 94 -17.23 3.12 -2.09
C PHE A 94 -15.82 3.01 -1.49
N MET A 95 -14.79 2.80 -2.32
CA MET A 95 -13.40 2.68 -1.83
C MET A 95 -12.91 3.92 -1.07
N ASN A 96 -13.32 5.11 -1.52
CA ASN A 96 -12.97 6.36 -0.83
C ASN A 96 -13.78 6.53 0.47
N ALA A 97 -15.04 6.06 0.50
CA ALA A 97 -15.83 6.03 1.72
C ALA A 97 -15.20 5.11 2.77
N ASP A 98 -14.67 3.95 2.37
CA ASP A 98 -13.92 3.07 3.27
C ASP A 98 -12.74 3.80 3.90
N ASN A 99 -11.94 4.54 3.10
CA ASN A 99 -10.78 5.28 3.61
C ASN A 99 -11.17 6.39 4.61
N PHE A 100 -12.32 7.03 4.39
CA PHE A 100 -12.83 8.09 5.26
C PHE A 100 -13.32 7.57 6.62
N PHE A 101 -13.86 6.35 6.69
CA PHE A 101 -14.33 5.75 7.94
C PHE A 101 -13.21 5.34 8.91
N TYR A 102 -11.94 5.34 8.47
CA TYR A 102 -10.78 5.05 9.33
C TYR A 102 -10.13 6.31 9.96
N PHE A 103 -10.72 7.49 9.78
CA PHE A 103 -10.37 8.74 10.48
C PHE A 103 -11.52 9.20 11.38
#